data_AF-A0A443RU74-F1
#
_entry.id   AF-A0A443RU74-F1
#
_cell.length_a   1.000
_cell.length_b   1.000
_cell.length_c   1.000
_cell.angle_alpha   90.00
_cell.angle_beta   90.00
_cell.angle_gamma   90.00
#
_symmetry.space_group_name_H-M   'P 1'
#
loop_
_entity.id
_entity.type
_entity.pdbx_description
1 polymer ?
#
loop_
_entity_poly.entity_id
_entity_poly.type
_entity_poly.pdbx_seq_one_letter_code
_entity_poly.pdbx_strand_id
1 'polypeptide(L)' 'MTNLISDVKGQEPAEGATEIMVAGDPERKHMKRCDVIGGIPYHPNQIKFAEEMAKLLGVEPPNVTQ' A
#
# COMPACT_ATOMS: atom_id res chain seq x y z
N MET A 1 24.38 11.86 -2.11
CA MET A 1 23.01 12.07 -2.64
C MET A 1 21.93 12.01 -1.54
N THR A 2 22.22 11.36 -0.40
CA THR A 2 21.29 11.23 0.74
C THR A 2 21.11 12.51 1.57
N ASN A 3 22.17 13.30 1.78
CA ASN A 3 22.15 14.44 2.71
C ASN A 3 21.10 15.51 2.33
N LEU A 4 21.07 15.91 1.06
CA LEU A 4 20.09 16.91 0.59
C LEU A 4 18.63 16.44 0.76
N ILE A 5 18.38 15.15 0.56
CA ILE A 5 17.06 14.54 0.72
C ILE A 5 16.66 14.54 2.20
N SER A 6 17.60 14.21 3.09
CA SER A 6 17.40 14.24 4.53
C SER A 6 17.13 15.66 5.04
N ASP A 7 17.86 16.66 4.54
CA ASP A 7 17.71 18.05 4.94
C ASP A 7 16.34 18.62 4.52
N VAL A 8 15.88 18.28 3.32
CA VAL A 8 14.56 18.69 2.82
C VAL A 8 13.42 18.02 3.59
N LYS A 9 13.59 16.75 3.99
CA LYS A 9 12.60 16.03 4.81
C LYS A 9 12.43 16.60 6.22
N GLY A 10 13.45 17.27 6.75
CA GLY A 10 13.43 17.88 8.09
C GLY A 10 12.80 19.28 8.14
N GLN A 11 12.40 19.85 7.00
CA GLN A 11 11.74 21.16 6.95
C GLN A 11 10.26 21.07 7.36
N GLU A 12 9.66 22.22 7.66
CA GLU A 12 8.23 22.30 7.92
C GLU A 12 7.42 21.90 6.68
N PRO A 13 6.50 20.94 6.80
CA PRO A 13 5.61 20.58 5.70
C PRO A 13 4.65 21.73 5.38
N ALA A 14 4.15 21.75 4.14
CA ALA A 14 3.13 22.72 3.73
C ALA A 14 1.85 22.59 4.57
N GLU A 15 1.08 23.67 4.68
CA GLU A 15 -0.17 23.69 5.43
C GLU A 15 -1.13 22.58 4.97
N GLY A 16 -1.56 21.72 5.90
CA GLY A 16 -2.39 20.54 5.61
C GLY A 16 -1.62 19.26 5.26
N ALA A 17 -0.30 19.31 5.12
CA ALA A 17 0.55 18.13 4.97
C ALA A 17 1.20 17.76 6.30
N THR A 18 1.27 16.45 6.60
CA THR A 18 1.86 15.96 7.86
C THR A 18 3.37 15.81 7.80
N GLU A 19 3.95 15.68 6.61
CA GLU A 19 5.38 15.45 6.40
C GLU A 19 5.77 15.65 4.93
N ILE A 20 7.05 15.93 4.69
CA ILE A 20 7.63 16.01 3.36
C ILE A 20 8.02 14.61 2.90
N MET A 21 7.34 14.13 1.86
CA MET A 21 7.62 12.82 1.27
C MET A 21 8.34 12.98 -0.06
N VAL A 22 9.28 12.07 -0.32
CA VAL A 22 9.98 11.96 -1.60
C VAL A 22 9.43 10.76 -2.36
N ALA A 23 9.60 10.75 -3.68
CA ALA A 23 9.23 9.61 -4.52
C ALA A 23 9.77 8.29 -3.92
N GLY A 24 8.88 7.32 -3.71
CA GLY A 24 9.20 6.05 -3.08
C GLY A 24 8.86 5.95 -1.59
N ASP A 25 8.73 7.06 -0.84
CA ASP A 25 8.31 7.01 0.56
C ASP A 25 6.85 6.55 0.73
N PRO A 26 5.88 7.00 -0.08
CA PRO A 26 4.49 6.52 -0.01
C PRO A 26 4.41 5.00 -0.18
N GLU A 27 5.12 4.46 -1.16
CA GLU A 27 5.15 3.02 -1.45
C GLU A 27 5.81 2.25 -0.31
N ARG A 28 6.94 2.73 0.25
CA ARG A 28 7.59 2.11 1.41
C ARG A 28 6.68 2.08 2.64
N LYS A 29 5.93 3.16 2.89
CA LYS A 29 4.95 3.20 3.99
C LYS A 29 3.80 2.24 3.75
N HIS A 30 3.31 2.17 2.53
CA HIS A 30 2.24 1.25 2.18
C HIS A 30 2.69 -0.22 2.32
N MET A 31 3.88 -0.58 1.83
CA MET A 31 4.44 -1.92 2.01
C MET A 31 4.58 -2.28 3.49
N LYS A 32 5.17 -1.39 4.31
CA LYS A 32 5.26 -1.60 5.77
C LYS A 32 3.88 -1.79 6.42
N ARG A 33 2.87 -1.03 5.97
CA ARG A 33 1.51 -1.18 6.47
C ARG A 33 0.93 -2.54 6.08
N CYS A 34 1.13 -3.00 4.84
CA CYS A 34 0.70 -4.33 4.40
C CYS A 34 1.42 -5.45 5.17
N ASP A 35 2.71 -5.30 5.43
CA ASP A 35 3.50 -6.24 6.24
C ASP A 35 2.93 -6.34 7.66
N VAL A 36 2.56 -5.21 8.28
CA VAL A 36 1.96 -5.17 9.62
C VAL A 36 0.57 -5.79 9.66
N ILE A 37 -0.24 -5.58 8.62
CA ILE A 37 -1.58 -6.18 8.50
C ILE A 37 -1.48 -7.68 8.18
N GLY A 38 -0.33 -8.16 7.69
CA GLY A 38 -0.14 -9.54 7.27
C GLY A 38 -0.82 -9.86 5.93
N GLY A 39 -1.18 -8.83 5.16
CA GLY A 39 -1.93 -8.96 3.92
C GLY A 39 -2.15 -7.63 3.21
N ILE A 40 -2.69 -7.72 1.99
CA ILE A 40 -3.00 -6.55 1.16
C ILE A 40 -4.50 -6.27 1.25
N PRO A 41 -4.90 -5.10 1.76
CA PRO A 41 -6.32 -4.76 1.85
C PRO A 41 -6.87 -4.45 0.45
N TYR A 42 -7.89 -5.19 0.05
CA TYR A 42 -8.64 -4.95 -1.17
C TYR A 42 -10.10 -4.60 -0.86
N HIS A 43 -10.76 -3.95 -1.80
CA HIS A 43 -12.19 -3.66 -1.68
C HIS A 43 -13.01 -4.96 -1.81
N PRO A 44 -14.11 -5.17 -1.07
CA PRO A 44 -14.91 -6.40 -1.14
C PRO A 44 -15.34 -6.82 -2.56
N ASN A 45 -15.61 -5.85 -3.44
CA ASN A 45 -15.94 -6.13 -4.84
C ASN A 45 -14.79 -6.77 -5.63
N GLN A 46 -13.53 -6.45 -5.30
CA GLN A 46 -12.37 -7.04 -5.96
C GLN A 46 -12.17 -8.49 -5.54
N ILE A 47 -12.47 -8.82 -4.28
CA ILE A 47 -12.48 -10.20 -3.77
C ILE A 47 -13.55 -11.01 -4.50
N LYS A 48 -14.79 -10.49 -4.57
CA LYS A 48 -15.90 -11.15 -5.29
C LYS A 48 -15.55 -11.41 -6.75
N PHE A 49 -14.96 -10.43 -7.43
CA PHE A 49 -14.53 -10.58 -8.81
C PHE A 49 -13.47 -11.68 -8.96
N ALA A 50 -12.48 -11.72 -8.06
CA ALA A 50 -11.46 -12.76 -8.07
C ALA A 50 -12.04 -14.17 -7.82
N GLU A 51 -13.03 -14.30 -6.94
CA GLU A 51 -13.74 -15.56 -6.70
C GLU A 51 -14.55 -16.02 -7.94
N GLU A 52 -15.25 -15.09 -8.61
CA GLU A 52 -16.00 -15.39 -9.83
C GLU A 52 -15.06 -15.81 -10.97
N MET A 53 -13.92 -15.13 -11.12
CA MET A 53 -12.89 -15.51 -12.09
C MET A 53 -12.29 -16.89 -11.77
N ALA A 54 -12.02 -17.19 -10.51
CA ALA A 54 -11.49 -18.49 -10.09
C ALA A 54 -12.44 -19.63 -10.47
N LYS A 55 -13.76 -19.44 -10.26
CA LYS A 55 -14.80 -20.40 -10.68
C LYS A 55 -14.84 -20.59 -12.19
N LEU A 56 -14.73 -19.51 -12.96
CA LEU A 56 -14.75 -19.57 -14.43
C LEU A 56 -13.55 -20.34 -14.98
N LEU A 57 -12.37 -20.12 -14.38
CA LEU A 57 -11.12 -20.72 -14.81
C LEU A 57 -10.84 -22.10 -14.18
N GLY A 58 -11.66 -22.54 -13.23
CA GLY A 58 -11.50 -23.81 -12.53
C GLY A 58 -10.27 -23.86 -11.61
N VAL A 59 -9.84 -22.71 -11.09
CA VAL A 59 -8.68 -22.58 -10.18
C VAL A 59 -9.14 -22.31 -8.75
N GLU A 60 -8.25 -22.52 -7.78
CA GLU A 60 -8.54 -22.22 -6.38
C GLU A 60 -8.70 -20.70 -6.17
N PRO A 61 -9.73 -20.26 -5.42
CA PRO A 61 -9.94 -18.85 -5.13
C PRO A 61 -8.86 -18.31 -4.18
N PRO A 62 -8.62 -16.99 -4.16
CA PRO A 62 -7.62 -16.39 -3.28
C PRO A 62 -7.94 -16.63 -1.80
N ASN A 63 -6.90 -16.84 -0.99
CA ASN A 63 -7.03 -16.93 0.46
C ASN A 63 -7.26 -15.54 1.05
N VAL A 64 -8.46 -15.31 1.59
CA VAL A 64 -8.87 -14.04 2.18
C VAL A 64 -8.89 -14.17 3.70
N THR A 65 -7.91 -13.57 4.37
CA THR A 65 -7.93 -13.35 5.82
C THR A 65 -8.71 -12.08 6.11
N GLN A 66 -9.89 -12.22 6.74
CA GLN A 66 -10.72 -11.09 7.20
C GLN A 66 -10.20 -10.50 8.50
#